data_AF-A0A1E3B7M3-F1
#
_entry.id   AF-A0A1E3B7M3-F1
#
_cell.length_a   1.000
_cell.length_b   1.000
_cell.length_c   1.000
_cell.angle_alpha   90.00
_cell.angle_beta   90.00
_cell.angle_gamma   90.00
#
_symmetry.space_group_name_H-M   'P 1'
#
loop_
_entity.id
_entity.type
_entity.pdbx_description
1 polymer ?
#
loop_
_entity_poly.entity_id
_entity_poly.type
_entity_poly.pdbx_seq_one_letter_code
_entity_poly.pdbx_strand_id
1 'polypeptide(L)'
;MSTTITTATLPSSLSTSTSKPASPSSSPNTTLTTPNPNTSLTKTLHRISLHPTLTPYRRRLYRTLLSIPPGRWTTYSVLSTYLGSSPRAVGNALRTNPFAPGVPCHRVLGSGGCLGGYKGFWAGRSGGATGANGKGEGKGEEKRKLLEEEGVVFDGEGKARGVCFGGFVEVGGKGK
;
A
#
# COMPACT_ATOMS: atom_id res chain seq x y z
N MET A 1 -44.68 40.28 -33.62
CA MET A 1 -44.68 39.34 -34.76
C MET A 1 -44.06 38.07 -34.21
N SER A 2 -44.87 37.13 -33.70
CA SER A 2 -45.36 35.95 -34.45
C SER A 2 -44.21 34.98 -34.74
N THR A 3 -44.18 33.68 -34.46
CA THR A 3 -45.17 32.64 -34.11
C THR A 3 -44.30 31.35 -33.95
N THR A 4 -44.39 30.55 -32.89
CA THR A 4 -45.22 29.33 -32.77
C THR A 4 -44.53 28.02 -33.24
N ILE A 5 -44.24 27.16 -32.24
CA ILE A 5 -44.46 25.69 -32.13
C ILE A 5 -43.78 24.76 -33.15
N THR A 6 -43.09 23.71 -32.66
CA THR A 6 -43.35 22.32 -33.09
C THR A 6 -42.93 21.33 -31.99
N THR A 7 -43.96 20.67 -31.48
CA THR A 7 -44.01 19.50 -30.60
C THR A 7 -43.64 18.23 -31.35
N ALA A 8 -42.98 17.26 -30.70
CA ALA A 8 -43.07 15.86 -31.13
C ALA A 8 -42.96 14.92 -29.92
N THR A 9 -43.79 13.88 -29.97
CA THR A 9 -44.39 13.13 -28.87
C THR A 9 -44.18 11.63 -29.13
N LEU A 10 -43.60 10.89 -28.17
CA LEU A 10 -43.83 9.46 -27.79
C LEU A 10 -43.62 8.35 -28.87
N PRO A 11 -43.52 7.02 -28.56
CA PRO A 11 -44.07 6.32 -27.38
C PRO A 11 -43.25 5.18 -26.71
N SER A 12 -43.72 4.87 -25.48
CA SER A 12 -43.98 3.57 -24.81
C SER A 12 -43.27 2.30 -25.32
N SER A 13 -42.83 1.35 -24.48
CA SER A 13 -43.73 0.49 -23.69
C SER A 13 -42.98 -0.50 -22.77
N LEU A 14 -43.68 -0.81 -21.67
CA LEU A 14 -43.63 -1.93 -20.71
C LEU A 14 -42.71 -3.14 -20.97
N SER A 15 -42.16 -3.67 -19.87
CA SER A 15 -42.34 -5.09 -19.49
C SER A 15 -42.08 -5.33 -18.00
N THR A 16 -43.16 -5.69 -17.31
CA THR A 16 -43.25 -6.19 -15.93
C THR A 16 -42.71 -7.62 -15.88
N SER A 17 -41.96 -7.99 -14.83
CA SER A 17 -41.65 -9.39 -14.53
C SER A 17 -41.49 -9.58 -13.02
N THR A 18 -42.62 -9.88 -12.38
CA THR A 18 -42.74 -10.41 -11.03
C THR A 18 -42.22 -11.86 -10.98
N SER A 19 -41.33 -12.20 -10.06
CA SER A 19 -41.37 -13.51 -9.38
C SER A 19 -40.42 -13.59 -8.17
N LYS A 20 -40.99 -14.12 -7.07
CA LYS A 20 -40.45 -14.57 -5.78
C LYS A 20 -41.26 -15.85 -5.46
N PRO A 21 -40.87 -16.79 -4.58
CA PRO A 21 -39.58 -17.27 -4.08
C PRO A 21 -39.41 -18.81 -4.29
N ALA A 22 -38.19 -19.35 -4.16
CA ALA A 22 -37.97 -20.73 -3.69
C ALA A 22 -36.50 -20.98 -3.26
N SER A 23 -36.28 -21.16 -1.97
CA SER A 23 -35.28 -22.10 -1.42
C SER A 23 -35.97 -23.48 -1.32
N PRO A 24 -35.30 -24.65 -1.28
CA PRO A 24 -33.98 -24.92 -0.69
C PRO A 24 -33.09 -25.84 -1.54
N SER A 25 -31.76 -25.71 -1.43
CA SER A 25 -30.87 -26.83 -1.76
C SER A 25 -29.50 -26.62 -1.14
N SER A 26 -29.18 -27.55 -0.26
CA SER A 26 -27.97 -27.68 0.52
C SER A 26 -26.74 -27.76 -0.38
N SER A 27 -25.75 -26.92 -0.11
CA SER A 27 -24.37 -27.15 -0.53
C SER A 27 -23.45 -26.61 0.55
N PRO A 28 -22.38 -27.33 0.91
CA PRO A 28 -21.58 -27.06 2.10
C PRO A 28 -20.98 -25.66 2.01
N ASN A 29 -21.20 -24.90 3.08
CA ASN A 29 -20.68 -23.54 3.26
C ASN A 29 -19.15 -23.63 3.29
N THR A 30 -18.53 -23.57 2.10
CA THR A 30 -17.10 -23.34 1.98
C THR A 30 -16.92 -21.86 2.22
N THR A 31 -16.84 -21.49 3.50
CA THR A 31 -16.67 -20.11 3.95
C THR A 31 -15.30 -19.60 3.45
N LEU A 32 -15.25 -19.14 2.21
CA LEU A 32 -14.25 -18.19 1.72
C LEU A 32 -14.52 -16.87 2.44
N THR A 33 -14.11 -16.83 3.72
CA THR A 33 -14.09 -15.63 4.55
C THR A 33 -13.21 -14.62 3.85
N THR A 34 -13.82 -13.70 3.09
CA THR A 34 -13.13 -12.51 2.60
C THR A 34 -12.75 -11.71 3.85
N PRO A 35 -11.45 -11.54 4.16
CA PRO A 35 -11.07 -10.81 5.37
C PRO A 35 -11.49 -9.35 5.18
N ASN A 36 -12.38 -8.88 6.06
CA ASN A 36 -12.64 -7.45 6.21
C ASN A 36 -11.28 -6.73 6.38
N PRO A 37 -10.94 -5.72 5.55
CA PRO A 37 -9.64 -5.05 5.59
C PRO A 37 -9.28 -4.52 6.98
N ASN A 38 -10.30 -4.18 7.78
CA ASN A 38 -10.14 -3.69 9.16
C ASN A 38 -9.59 -4.76 10.11
N THR A 39 -9.87 -6.05 9.86
CA THR A 39 -9.40 -7.17 10.70
C THR A 39 -7.90 -7.41 10.52
N SER A 40 -7.39 -7.29 9.29
CA SER A 40 -5.96 -7.48 8.97
C SER A 40 -5.08 -6.39 9.60
N LEU A 41 -5.52 -5.13 9.53
CA LEU A 41 -4.84 -4.00 10.16
C LEU A 41 -4.85 -4.15 11.69
N THR A 42 -5.99 -4.47 12.28
CA THR A 42 -6.13 -4.65 13.74
C THR A 42 -5.20 -5.76 14.26
N LYS A 43 -5.16 -6.90 13.57
CA LYS A 43 -4.24 -8.01 13.88
C LYS A 43 -2.78 -7.59 13.80
N THR A 44 -2.42 -6.80 12.79
CA THR A 44 -1.05 -6.31 12.59
C THR A 44 -0.64 -5.33 13.70
N LEU A 45 -1.50 -4.38 14.07
CA LEU A 45 -1.25 -3.45 15.19
C LEU A 45 -1.07 -4.20 16.51
N HIS A 46 -1.93 -5.19 16.78
CA HIS A 46 -1.82 -6.01 17.98
C HIS A 46 -0.48 -6.74 18.04
N ARG A 47 -0.05 -7.35 16.93
CA ARG A 47 1.27 -7.99 16.81
C ARG A 47 2.44 -7.02 17.02
N ILE A 48 2.37 -5.79 16.49
CA ILE A 48 3.39 -4.76 16.72
C ILE A 48 3.45 -4.37 18.19
N SER A 49 2.30 -4.25 18.85
CA SER A 49 2.20 -3.84 20.26
C SER A 49 2.80 -4.89 21.20
N LEU A 50 2.50 -6.17 20.97
CA LEU A 50 2.94 -7.27 21.85
C LEU A 50 4.36 -7.78 21.58
N HIS A 51 5.03 -7.30 20.53
CA HIS A 51 6.32 -7.87 20.16
C HIS A 51 7.40 -7.58 21.23
N PRO A 52 8.04 -8.62 21.81
CA PRO A 52 8.85 -8.49 23.01
C PRO A 52 10.14 -7.70 22.78
N THR A 53 10.77 -7.86 21.61
CA THR A 53 12.09 -7.29 21.31
C THR A 53 12.04 -5.96 20.54
N LEU A 54 10.84 -5.40 20.32
CA LEU A 54 10.70 -4.16 19.57
C LEU A 54 11.02 -2.94 20.45
N THR A 55 11.87 -2.04 19.96
CA THR A 55 12.08 -0.74 20.61
C THR A 55 10.87 0.18 20.40
N PRO A 56 10.65 1.18 21.28
CA PRO A 56 9.60 2.18 21.07
C PRO A 56 9.68 2.84 19.69
N TYR A 57 10.89 3.16 19.23
CA TYR A 57 11.14 3.69 17.89
C TYR A 57 10.65 2.75 16.77
N ARG A 58 10.99 1.45 16.84
CA ARG A 58 10.56 0.47 15.83
C ARG A 58 9.04 0.31 15.80
N ARG A 59 8.38 0.30 16.97
CA ARG A 59 6.91 0.27 17.05
C ARG A 59 6.32 1.50 16.34
N ARG A 60 6.79 2.70 16.67
CA ARG A 60 6.34 3.95 16.07
C ARG A 60 6.52 3.95 14.55
N LEU A 61 7.69 3.52 14.08
CA LEU A 61 8.01 3.41 12.66
C LEU A 61 7.04 2.46 11.93
N TYR A 62 6.81 1.25 12.45
CA TYR A 62 5.92 0.29 11.79
C TYR A 62 4.46 0.75 11.77
N ARG A 63 4.00 1.42 12.83
CA ARG A 63 2.65 2.02 12.87
C ARG A 63 2.52 3.15 11.87
N THR A 64 3.57 3.96 11.72
CA THR A 64 3.62 5.04 10.73
C THR A 64 3.57 4.49 9.31
N LEU A 65 4.25 3.37 9.02
CA LEU A 65 4.18 2.72 7.70
C LEU A 65 2.77 2.27 7.31
N LEU A 66 1.96 1.84 8.27
CA LEU A 66 0.57 1.45 8.01
C LEU A 66 -0.31 2.62 7.56
N SER A 67 0.11 3.88 7.77
CA SER A 67 -0.60 5.06 7.28
C SER A 67 -0.40 5.35 5.79
N ILE A 68 0.62 4.77 5.17
CA ILE A 68 0.90 4.97 3.75
C ILE A 68 -0.10 4.09 2.97
N PRO A 69 -1.00 4.65 2.15
CA PRO A 69 -1.98 3.84 1.42
C PRO A 69 -1.34 3.10 0.23
N PRO A 70 -1.97 2.02 -0.27
CA PRO A 70 -1.53 1.33 -1.48
C PRO A 70 -1.44 2.29 -2.67
N GLY A 71 -0.45 2.09 -3.54
CA GLY A 71 -0.21 2.92 -4.73
C GLY A 71 0.50 4.24 -4.41
N ARG A 72 0.75 4.53 -3.13
CA ARG A 72 1.58 5.66 -2.68
C ARG A 72 2.89 5.13 -2.10
N TRP A 73 3.94 5.92 -2.24
CA TRP A 73 5.26 5.60 -1.73
C TRP A 73 5.85 6.82 -1.01
N THR A 74 6.75 6.56 -0.08
CA THR A 74 7.53 7.59 0.61
C THR A 74 9.02 7.33 0.44
N THR A 75 9.88 8.19 0.99
CA THR A 75 11.33 8.00 0.98
C THR A 75 11.89 7.83 2.39
N TYR A 76 13.07 7.21 2.51
CA TYR A 76 13.76 7.08 3.79
C TYR A 76 13.98 8.43 4.48
N SER A 77 14.29 9.48 3.71
CA SER A 77 14.48 10.84 4.23
C SER A 77 13.20 11.39 4.83
N VAL A 78 12.11 11.42 4.04
CA VAL A 78 10.81 11.97 4.48
C VAL A 78 10.28 11.24 5.71
N LEU A 79 10.37 9.90 5.72
CA LEU A 79 9.94 9.11 6.87
C LEU A 79 10.82 9.34 8.10
N SER A 80 12.15 9.47 7.93
CA SER A 80 13.06 9.74 9.05
C SER A 80 12.86 11.12 9.65
N THR A 81 12.58 12.13 8.83
CA THR A 81 12.26 13.49 9.28
C THR A 81 11.01 13.49 10.16
N TYR A 82 9.93 12.82 9.74
CA TYR A 82 8.72 12.69 10.53
C TYR A 82 8.92 11.97 11.87
N LEU A 83 9.82 10.97 11.88
CA LEU A 83 10.12 10.19 13.08
C LEU A 83 11.18 10.83 14.00
N GLY A 84 11.78 11.96 13.61
CA GLY A 84 12.89 12.56 14.34
C GLY A 84 14.13 11.67 14.38
N SER A 85 14.40 10.93 13.30
CA SER A 85 15.50 9.97 13.21
C SER A 85 16.31 10.16 11.92
N SER A 86 17.24 9.23 11.63
CA SER A 86 18.04 9.25 10.40
C SER A 86 17.53 8.24 9.36
N PRO A 87 17.77 8.48 8.05
CA PRO A 87 17.44 7.53 6.99
C PRO A 87 18.07 6.15 7.21
N ARG A 88 19.28 6.11 7.80
CA ARG A 88 19.98 4.88 8.17
C ARG A 88 19.27 4.12 9.27
N ALA A 89 18.75 4.81 10.29
CA ALA A 89 17.96 4.19 11.36
C ALA A 89 16.67 3.56 10.82
N VAL A 90 16.00 4.23 9.88
CA VAL A 90 14.84 3.67 9.16
C VAL A 90 15.24 2.43 8.36
N GLY A 91 16.29 2.52 7.53
CA GLY A 91 16.79 1.38 6.74
C GLY A 91 17.14 0.16 7.59
N ASN A 92 17.82 0.37 8.72
CA ASN A 92 18.17 -0.70 9.66
C ASN A 92 16.94 -1.36 10.29
N ALA A 93 15.88 -0.61 10.61
CA ALA A 93 14.63 -1.17 11.11
C ALA A 93 13.90 -1.98 10.04
N LEU A 94 13.78 -1.44 8.82
CA LEU A 94 13.08 -2.10 7.72
C LEU A 94 13.77 -3.35 7.20
N ARG A 95 15.10 -3.42 7.30
CA ARG A 95 15.89 -4.60 6.93
C ARG A 95 15.47 -5.85 7.70
N THR A 96 15.10 -5.71 8.97
CA THR A 96 14.76 -6.81 9.87
C THR A 96 13.28 -6.78 10.26
N ASN A 97 12.39 -6.34 9.36
CA ASN A 97 10.96 -6.24 9.63
C ASN A 97 10.33 -7.64 9.81
N PRO A 98 9.88 -8.03 11.03
CA PRO A 98 9.30 -9.35 11.27
C PRO A 98 7.81 -9.43 10.88
N PHE A 99 7.21 -8.32 10.44
CA PHE A 99 5.79 -8.22 10.10
C PHE A 99 5.54 -8.09 8.60
N ALA A 100 6.55 -8.31 7.75
CA ALA A 100 6.34 -8.36 6.31
C ALA A 100 5.45 -9.59 5.94
N PRO A 101 4.53 -9.48 4.96
CA PRO A 101 4.17 -8.29 4.17
C PRO A 101 3.13 -7.36 4.82
N GLY A 102 2.56 -7.71 5.98
CA GLY A 102 1.51 -6.92 6.65
C GLY A 102 1.91 -5.49 7.02
N VAL A 103 3.20 -5.23 7.29
CA VAL A 103 3.77 -3.88 7.37
C VAL A 103 4.47 -3.57 6.04
N PRO A 104 4.00 -2.56 5.27
CA PRO A 104 4.40 -2.35 3.87
C PRO A 104 5.77 -1.66 3.76
N CYS A 105 6.84 -2.40 4.05
CA CYS A 105 8.20 -1.87 3.94
C CYS A 105 8.66 -1.64 2.49
N HIS A 106 7.99 -2.23 1.50
CA HIS A 106 8.24 -1.98 0.07
C HIS A 106 7.87 -0.55 -0.35
N ARG A 107 6.93 0.12 0.34
CA ARG A 107 6.51 1.52 0.07
C ARG A 107 7.55 2.59 0.43
N VAL A 108 8.69 2.22 1.00
CA VAL A 108 9.78 3.16 1.35
C VAL A 108 10.91 3.08 0.34
N LEU A 109 11.11 4.15 -0.42
CA LEU A 109 12.09 4.25 -1.51
C LEU A 109 13.33 5.06 -1.11
N GLY A 110 14.36 4.96 -1.93
CA GLY A 110 15.53 5.83 -1.90
C GLY A 110 15.19 7.27 -2.32
N SER A 111 16.20 8.14 -2.27
CA SER A 111 16.06 9.53 -2.74
C SER A 111 15.57 9.58 -4.19
N GLY A 112 14.74 10.57 -4.51
CA GLY A 112 14.25 10.78 -5.89
C GLY A 112 13.40 9.65 -6.46
N GLY A 113 12.83 8.78 -5.62
CA GLY A 113 12.00 7.66 -6.08
C GLY A 113 12.78 6.42 -6.52
N CYS A 114 14.10 6.38 -6.30
CA CYS A 114 14.91 5.19 -6.59
C CYS A 114 14.45 4.00 -5.73
N LEU A 115 14.43 2.78 -6.29
CA LEU A 115 13.89 1.61 -5.60
C LEU A 115 14.56 1.30 -4.25
N GLY A 116 15.85 1.59 -4.10
CA GLY A 116 16.62 1.36 -2.88
C GLY A 116 16.73 -0.13 -2.52
N GLY A 117 17.10 -0.41 -1.26
CA GLY A 117 17.24 -1.78 -0.75
C GLY A 117 15.92 -2.41 -0.32
N TYR A 118 15.90 -3.75 -0.26
CA TYR A 118 14.75 -4.52 0.19
C TYR A 118 15.16 -5.80 0.91
N LYS A 119 14.50 -6.13 2.03
CA LYS A 119 14.75 -7.35 2.83
C LYS A 119 16.23 -7.64 3.11
N GLY A 120 17.04 -6.59 3.30
CA GLY A 120 18.48 -6.70 3.57
C GLY A 120 19.37 -6.87 2.35
N PHE A 121 18.81 -6.98 1.16
CA PHE A 121 19.54 -6.86 -0.09
C PHE A 121 19.75 -5.39 -0.45
N TRP A 122 20.98 -5.05 -0.79
CA TRP A 122 21.38 -3.78 -1.37
C TRP A 122 22.41 -4.08 -2.46
N ALA A 123 22.13 -3.70 -3.70
CA ALA A 123 23.02 -4.00 -4.83
C ALA A 123 24.42 -3.36 -4.70
N GLY A 124 24.58 -2.36 -3.84
CA GLY A 124 25.80 -1.56 -3.73
C GLY A 124 26.96 -2.15 -2.93
N ARG A 125 26.82 -3.33 -2.29
CA ARG A 125 28.01 -4.00 -1.70
C ARG A 125 28.83 -4.77 -2.73
N SER A 126 28.25 -5.03 -3.90
CA SER A 126 28.89 -5.52 -5.13
C SER A 126 29.02 -4.41 -6.19
N GLY A 127 29.03 -3.13 -5.79
CA GLY A 127 29.13 -1.99 -6.69
C GLY A 127 27.80 -1.60 -7.34
N GLY A 128 27.30 -0.42 -6.99
CA GLY A 128 26.13 0.21 -7.61
C GLY A 128 24.94 0.32 -6.68
N ALA A 129 24.48 1.56 -6.43
CA ALA A 129 23.06 1.79 -6.21
C ALA A 129 22.29 0.88 -7.16
N THR A 130 21.16 0.26 -6.75
CA THR A 130 20.27 -0.40 -7.70
C THR A 130 20.13 0.59 -8.86
N GLY A 131 20.82 0.32 -9.96
CA GLY A 131 21.03 1.33 -11.00
C GLY A 131 19.65 1.77 -11.39
N ALA A 132 19.46 3.06 -11.64
CA ALA A 132 18.15 3.69 -11.83
C ALA A 132 17.09 2.70 -12.37
N ASN A 133 17.43 1.95 -13.41
CA ASN A 133 16.65 0.88 -14.06
C ASN A 133 16.13 -0.32 -13.23
N GLY A 134 16.63 -0.66 -12.04
CA GLY A 134 16.12 -1.79 -11.23
C GLY A 134 16.10 -3.16 -11.94
N LYS A 135 16.85 -3.32 -13.04
CA LYS A 135 16.95 -4.55 -13.82
C LYS A 135 18.09 -5.40 -13.26
N GLY A 136 17.75 -6.54 -12.66
CA GLY A 136 18.72 -7.46 -12.10
C GLY A 136 17.99 -8.44 -11.18
N GLU A 137 18.02 -9.72 -11.56
CA GLU A 137 17.33 -10.80 -10.86
C GLU A 137 17.64 -10.75 -9.37
N GLY A 138 16.62 -10.49 -8.53
CA GLY A 138 16.84 -10.38 -7.10
C GLY A 138 15.76 -9.66 -6.29
N LYS A 139 16.07 -9.40 -5.02
CA LYS A 139 15.14 -8.80 -4.05
C LYS A 139 14.71 -7.37 -4.39
N GLY A 140 15.46 -6.68 -5.26
CA GLY A 140 15.03 -5.40 -5.82
C GLY A 140 13.76 -5.56 -6.65
N GLU A 141 13.71 -6.54 -7.54
CA GLU A 141 12.56 -6.79 -8.43
C GLU A 141 11.31 -7.19 -7.65
N GLU A 142 11.44 -7.98 -6.58
CA GLU A 142 10.33 -8.31 -5.66
C GLU A 142 9.67 -7.03 -5.12
N LYS A 143 10.47 -6.03 -4.74
CA LYS A 143 9.96 -4.74 -4.25
C LYS A 143 9.26 -3.95 -5.34
N ARG A 144 9.83 -3.90 -6.55
CA ARG A 144 9.23 -3.20 -7.69
C ARG A 144 7.89 -3.81 -8.04
N LYS A 145 7.82 -5.13 -8.16
CA LYS A 145 6.59 -5.86 -8.49
C LYS A 145 5.47 -5.56 -7.48
N LEU A 146 5.76 -5.60 -6.18
CA LEU A 146 4.77 -5.26 -5.14
C LEU A 146 4.25 -3.82 -5.26
N LEU A 147 5.10 -2.88 -5.71
CA LEU A 147 4.70 -1.49 -5.92
C LEU A 147 3.87 -1.32 -7.20
N GLU A 148 4.25 -2.00 -8.28
CA GLU A 148 3.52 -2.02 -9.55
C GLU A 148 2.13 -2.67 -9.40
N GLU A 149 2.02 -3.76 -8.65
CA GLU A 149 0.75 -4.41 -8.29
C GLU A 149 -0.17 -3.49 -7.47
N GLU A 150 0.41 -2.56 -6.71
CA GLU A 150 -0.32 -1.52 -6.00
C GLU A 150 -0.65 -0.28 -6.86
N GLY A 151 -0.17 -0.24 -8.12
CA GLY A 151 -0.41 0.84 -9.07
C GLY A 151 0.68 1.92 -9.14
N VAL A 152 1.86 1.68 -8.56
CA VAL A 152 3.01 2.59 -8.71
C VAL A 152 3.67 2.37 -10.06
N VAL A 153 3.79 3.44 -10.84
CA VAL A 153 4.47 3.43 -12.14
C VAL A 153 5.94 3.81 -11.95
N PHE A 154 6.84 3.11 -12.62
CA PHE A 154 8.26 3.49 -12.70
C PHE A 154 8.57 4.10 -14.08
N ASP A 155 9.49 5.06 -14.13
CA ASP A 155 9.96 5.63 -15.39
C ASP A 155 11.02 4.78 -16.09
N GLY A 156 11.50 5.23 -17.25
CA GLY A 156 12.55 4.55 -18.01
C GLY A 156 13.91 4.54 -17.31
N GLU A 157 14.09 5.37 -16.28
CA GLU A 157 15.22 5.35 -15.35
C GLU A 157 14.87 4.57 -14.07
N GLY A 158 13.81 3.76 -14.06
CA GLY A 158 13.36 2.95 -12.94
C GLY A 158 13.13 3.68 -11.61
N LYS A 159 12.85 4.98 -11.64
CA LYS A 159 12.38 5.77 -10.49
C LYS A 159 10.86 5.75 -10.42
N ALA A 160 10.31 5.67 -9.21
CA ALA A 160 8.88 5.70 -9.01
C ALA A 160 8.32 7.08 -9.37
N ARG A 161 7.26 7.10 -10.19
CA ARG A 161 6.50 8.31 -10.54
C ARG A 161 5.47 8.63 -9.46
N GLY A 162 5.09 9.91 -9.41
CA GLY A 162 4.13 10.44 -8.45
C GLY A 162 4.78 11.25 -7.32
N VAL A 163 3.94 11.75 -6.42
CA VAL A 163 4.37 12.63 -5.32
C VAL A 163 4.79 11.78 -4.12
N CYS A 164 5.96 12.05 -3.53
CA CYS A 164 6.36 11.40 -2.28
C CYS A 164 5.31 11.63 -1.19
N PHE A 165 4.86 10.55 -0.54
CA PHE A 165 3.90 10.62 0.55
C PHE A 165 4.55 11.18 1.82
N GLY A 166 3.92 12.21 2.41
CA GLY A 166 4.33 12.81 3.69
C GLY A 166 3.18 13.00 4.69
N GLY A 167 1.95 12.60 4.35
CA GLY A 167 0.76 12.74 5.20
C GLY A 167 0.64 11.65 6.27
N PHE A 168 1.71 11.42 7.03
CA PHE A 168 1.77 10.35 8.00
C PHE A 168 0.83 10.58 9.19
N VAL A 169 0.25 9.49 9.70
CA VAL A 169 -0.51 9.47 10.95
C VAL A 169 -0.07 8.30 11.83
N GLU A 170 -0.10 8.47 13.14
CA GLU A 170 0.17 7.37 14.07
C GLU A 170 -1.04 6.46 14.22
N VAL A 171 -1.02 5.34 13.49
CA VAL A 171 -2.12 4.38 13.52
C VAL A 171 -2.19 3.65 14.88
N GLY A 172 -3.31 3.84 15.59
CA GLY A 172 -3.65 3.19 16.86
C GLY A 172 -2.88 3.69 18.09
N GLY A 173 -2.16 4.82 17.99
CA GLY A 173 -1.57 5.44 19.18
C GLY A 173 -2.66 5.77 20.20
N LYS A 174 -2.43 5.53 21.49
CA LYS A 174 -3.24 6.18 22.52
C LYS A 174 -3.01 7.69 22.35
N GLY A 175 -4.07 8.44 22.04
CA GLY A 175 -4.04 9.89 22.13
C GLY A 175 -3.44 10.27 23.48
N LYS A 176 -2.45 11.15 23.45
CA LYS A 176 -1.96 11.78 24.68
C LYS A 176 -3.06 12.62 25.29
#